data_AF-A0A9X9I5F1-F1
#
_entry.id   AF-A0A9X9I5F1-F1
#
_cell.length_a   1.000
_cell.length_b   1.000
_cell.length_c   1.000
_cell.angle_alpha   90.00
_cell.angle_beta   90.00
_cell.angle_gamma   90.00
#
_symmetry.space_group_name_H-M   'P 1'
#
loop_
_entity.id
_entity.type
_entity.pdbx_description
1 polymer ?
#
loop_
_entity_poly.entity_id
_entity_poly.type
_entity_poly.pdbx_seq_one_letter_code
_entity_poly.pdbx_strand_id
1 'polypeptide(L)'
;MNNNFRFDLSNYLIHFFRDIDLESDNCIPFPEHMGWSNLTETSFLHAFFMLRAALKNGRLWATWSLRKGKRTIYGPNPAICFTEMPIAAFLQASNIRWQQGEAMSPFALVFPKEELFKLGARPVISGISKELSNKLCSYVDKHGNRMLPTDIYHPAEQFRYVTFSLGNQQNIDWTHEREWRWPYHQNQNLQVDTYNFNYIENWSDIPGLDLYNLSQLGVIVKTEEQAKKISHDLLSLIDSKKISENTFSFILITDNLTKTEKLQHPIEVHQAISNAMIDLKRFLLHSNEDVNLCSQFSKLISYIENNAGDPIGDNMVVAGYGYMIIQPFN
;
A
#
# COMPACT_ATOMS: atom_id res chain seq x y z
N MET A 1 -0.20 -31.27 5.49
CA MET A 1 0.98 -31.51 4.63
C MET A 1 2.18 -30.81 5.26
N ASN A 2 3.27 -31.52 5.53
CA ASN A 2 4.42 -31.04 6.32
C ASN A 2 5.55 -30.38 5.49
N ASN A 3 5.28 -29.91 4.26
CA ASN A 3 6.30 -29.32 3.37
C ASN A 3 6.09 -27.81 3.09
N ASN A 4 5.34 -27.12 3.94
CA ASN A 4 4.99 -25.70 3.75
C ASN A 4 5.95 -24.71 4.41
N PHE A 5 6.89 -25.17 5.23
CA PHE A 5 7.91 -24.32 5.86
C PHE A 5 9.16 -24.27 5.00
N ARG A 6 9.13 -23.43 3.96
CA ARG A 6 10.27 -23.15 3.10
C ARG A 6 10.72 -21.71 3.28
N PHE A 7 12.03 -21.49 3.34
CA PHE A 7 12.61 -20.16 3.50
C PHE A 7 12.39 -19.23 2.30
N ASP A 8 12.13 -19.82 1.13
CA ASP A 8 11.87 -19.09 -0.10
C ASP A 8 10.37 -18.84 -0.35
N LEU A 9 9.50 -19.18 0.61
CA LEU A 9 8.07 -18.88 0.58
C LEU A 9 7.74 -17.81 1.62
N SER A 10 6.92 -16.84 1.23
CA SER A 10 6.38 -15.83 2.12
C SER A 10 4.90 -16.11 2.36
N ASN A 11 4.39 -15.96 3.59
CA ASN A 11 2.93 -15.91 3.82
C ASN A 11 2.33 -14.54 3.51
N TYR A 12 3.16 -13.62 3.03
CA TYR A 12 2.80 -12.25 2.74
C TYR A 12 3.06 -11.88 1.28
N LEU A 13 2.24 -10.95 0.79
CA LEU A 13 2.47 -10.20 -0.44
C LEU A 13 2.88 -8.78 -0.09
N ILE A 14 3.86 -8.24 -0.79
CA ILE A 14 4.44 -6.93 -0.50
C ILE A 14 4.13 -5.99 -1.67
N HIS A 15 3.50 -4.85 -1.37
CA HIS A 15 3.38 -3.73 -2.30
C HIS A 15 4.37 -2.64 -1.87
N PHE A 16 5.37 -2.38 -2.69
CA PHE A 16 6.35 -1.33 -2.41
C PHE A 16 5.99 -0.03 -3.13
N PHE A 17 6.35 1.08 -2.51
CA PHE A 17 6.22 2.41 -3.08
C PHE A 17 7.53 2.80 -3.77
N ARG A 18 7.47 3.79 -4.65
CA ARG A 18 8.64 4.37 -5.30
C ARG A 18 8.57 5.88 -5.21
N ASP A 19 9.72 6.52 -5.40
CA ASP A 19 9.74 7.95 -5.65
C ASP A 19 9.09 8.24 -7.01
N ILE A 20 8.38 9.35 -7.08
CA ILE A 20 7.64 9.77 -8.27
C ILE A 20 8.03 11.20 -8.58
N ASP A 21 8.56 11.40 -9.77
CA ASP A 21 8.66 12.71 -10.40
C ASP A 21 7.43 12.92 -11.27
N LEU A 22 6.58 13.87 -10.89
CA LEU A 22 5.35 14.24 -11.59
C LEU A 22 5.62 14.88 -12.96
N GLU A 23 6.83 15.39 -13.19
CA GLU A 23 7.24 15.98 -14.47
C GLU A 23 7.84 14.95 -15.44
N SER A 24 8.04 13.70 -14.98
CA SER A 24 8.64 12.64 -15.79
C SER A 24 7.63 11.82 -16.60
N ASP A 25 8.11 11.14 -17.65
CA ASP A 25 7.33 10.20 -18.48
C ASP A 25 6.83 8.94 -17.73
N ASN A 26 7.27 8.77 -16.47
CA ASN A 26 6.86 7.71 -15.57
C ASN A 26 6.00 8.25 -14.41
N CYS A 27 5.40 9.43 -14.56
CA CYS A 27 4.45 9.95 -13.59
C CYS A 27 3.22 9.03 -13.45
N ILE A 28 2.41 9.32 -12.44
CA ILE A 28 1.13 8.64 -12.22
C ILE A 28 -0.01 9.63 -12.38
N PRO A 29 -1.25 9.17 -12.60
CA PRO A 29 -2.41 10.02 -12.38
C PRO A 29 -2.31 10.68 -11.00
N PHE A 30 -2.31 12.00 -10.97
CA PHE A 30 -2.16 12.79 -9.75
C PHE A 30 -3.48 13.53 -9.48
N PRO A 31 -4.16 13.25 -8.36
CA PRO A 31 -5.41 13.94 -8.03
C PRO A 31 -5.15 15.35 -7.51
N GLU A 32 -6.08 16.27 -7.74
CA GLU A 32 -6.02 17.63 -7.18
C GLU A 32 -6.05 17.59 -5.63
N HIS A 33 -6.85 16.68 -5.07
CA HIS A 33 -6.99 16.47 -3.64
C HIS A 33 -6.41 15.11 -3.21
N MET A 34 -5.26 15.16 -2.55
CA MET A 34 -4.54 14.00 -1.98
C MET A 34 -5.09 13.52 -0.62
N GLY A 35 -6.27 14.01 -0.23
CA GLY A 35 -6.86 13.82 1.08
C GLY A 35 -6.30 14.77 2.14
N TRP A 36 -7.05 14.93 3.24
CA TRP A 36 -6.65 15.80 4.34
C TRP A 36 -5.31 15.36 4.94
N SER A 37 -4.49 16.35 5.30
CA SER A 37 -3.16 16.15 5.92
C SER A 37 -2.10 15.47 5.02
N ASN A 38 -2.30 15.48 3.70
CA ASN A 38 -1.29 15.12 2.69
C ASN A 38 -0.96 16.35 1.84
N LEU A 39 -0.09 17.22 2.35
CA LEU A 39 0.37 18.42 1.68
C LEU A 39 1.80 18.22 1.17
N THR A 40 2.04 18.63 -0.07
CA THR A 40 3.34 18.63 -0.72
C THR A 40 3.38 19.79 -1.70
N GLU A 41 4.47 20.57 -1.67
CA GLU A 41 4.67 21.74 -2.55
C GLU A 41 5.74 21.46 -3.62
N THR A 42 5.96 20.18 -3.92
CA THR A 42 6.98 19.71 -4.85
C THR A 42 6.38 18.75 -5.88
N SER A 43 6.93 18.76 -7.09
CA SER A 43 6.65 17.78 -8.13
C SER A 43 7.33 16.42 -7.87
N PHE A 44 8.21 16.34 -6.87
CA PHE A 44 8.87 15.10 -6.46
C PHE A 44 8.23 14.50 -5.19
N LEU A 45 7.50 13.40 -5.36
CA LEU A 45 6.85 12.68 -4.27
C LEU A 45 7.73 11.53 -3.79
N HIS A 46 8.15 11.60 -2.54
CA HIS A 46 8.92 10.53 -1.91
C HIS A 46 8.07 9.26 -1.69
N ALA A 47 8.69 8.09 -1.83
CA ALA A 47 8.06 6.80 -1.59
C ALA A 47 7.42 6.71 -0.19
N PHE A 48 8.09 7.26 0.83
CA PHE A 48 7.56 7.33 2.19
C PHE A 48 6.31 8.23 2.30
N PHE A 49 6.27 9.34 1.55
CA PHE A 49 5.07 10.19 1.47
C PHE A 49 3.91 9.42 0.84
N MET A 50 4.14 8.72 -0.27
CA MET A 50 3.11 7.91 -0.94
C MET A 50 2.59 6.77 -0.08
N LEU A 51 3.46 6.09 0.68
CA LEU A 51 3.07 5.10 1.68
C LEU A 51 2.09 5.69 2.70
N ARG A 52 2.43 6.86 3.28
CA ARG A 52 1.57 7.54 4.25
C ARG A 52 0.26 8.01 3.63
N ALA A 53 0.29 8.53 2.41
CA ALA A 53 -0.90 8.95 1.69
C ALA A 53 -1.86 7.78 1.45
N ALA A 54 -1.35 6.63 1.01
CA ALA A 54 -2.15 5.41 0.84
C ALA A 54 -2.76 4.92 2.17
N LEU A 55 -1.98 4.96 3.26
CA LEU A 55 -2.45 4.60 4.61
C LEU A 55 -3.58 5.51 5.10
N LYS A 56 -3.38 6.84 5.04
CA LYS A 56 -4.36 7.82 5.55
C LYS A 56 -5.63 7.93 4.72
N ASN A 57 -5.55 7.63 3.42
CA ASN A 57 -6.72 7.53 2.56
C ASN A 57 -7.35 6.13 2.57
N GLY A 58 -6.66 5.13 3.10
CA GLY A 58 -7.15 3.75 3.17
C GLY A 58 -7.34 3.09 1.82
N ARG A 59 -6.59 3.52 0.80
CA ARG A 59 -6.74 3.01 -0.57
C ARG A 59 -5.41 2.88 -1.27
N LEU A 60 -5.23 1.74 -1.94
CA LEU A 60 -4.09 1.47 -2.80
C LEU A 60 -4.52 1.48 -4.27
N TRP A 61 -3.86 2.29 -5.10
CA TRP A 61 -4.29 2.50 -6.48
C TRP A 61 -3.92 1.34 -7.40
N ALA A 62 -4.90 0.89 -8.19
CA ALA A 62 -4.72 0.03 -9.33
C ALA A 62 -4.45 0.90 -10.56
N THR A 63 -3.34 0.65 -11.27
CA THR A 63 -3.02 1.36 -12.51
C THR A 63 -2.59 0.37 -13.58
N TRP A 64 -2.41 0.82 -14.83
CA TRP A 64 -1.79 -0.02 -15.86
C TRP A 64 -0.27 -0.01 -15.83
N SER A 65 0.33 0.71 -14.88
CA SER A 65 1.77 0.95 -14.78
C SER A 65 2.36 1.47 -16.10
N LEU A 66 2.53 2.78 -16.20
CA LEU A 66 3.06 3.41 -17.40
C LEU A 66 4.59 3.39 -17.39
N ARG A 67 5.19 3.02 -18.53
CA ARG A 67 6.61 3.22 -18.80
C ARG A 67 6.76 3.87 -20.17
N LYS A 68 7.35 5.05 -20.22
CA LYS A 68 7.49 5.83 -21.47
C LYS A 68 6.15 5.99 -22.21
N GLY A 69 5.10 6.34 -21.47
CA GLY A 69 3.73 6.49 -21.99
C GLY A 69 3.01 5.19 -22.40
N LYS A 70 3.62 4.00 -22.23
CA LYS A 70 3.02 2.72 -22.59
C LYS A 70 2.57 1.93 -21.37
N ARG A 71 1.37 1.35 -21.43
CA ARG A 71 0.83 0.43 -20.42
C ARG A 71 1.67 -0.85 -20.36
N THR A 72 2.09 -1.23 -19.17
CA THR A 72 2.87 -2.45 -18.96
C THR A 72 2.00 -3.62 -18.51
N ILE A 73 0.88 -3.35 -17.84
CA ILE A 73 -0.14 -4.34 -17.52
C ILE A 73 -1.03 -4.55 -18.75
N TYR A 74 -1.25 -5.82 -19.10
CA TYR A 74 -2.10 -6.21 -20.22
C TYR A 74 -3.56 -6.36 -19.78
N GLY A 75 -4.47 -6.27 -20.74
CA GLY A 75 -5.89 -6.47 -20.53
C GLY A 75 -6.66 -5.18 -20.22
N PRO A 76 -7.99 -5.32 -20.06
CA PRO A 76 -8.90 -4.19 -19.98
C PRO A 76 -8.98 -3.56 -18.58
N ASN A 77 -8.37 -4.18 -17.56
CA ASN A 77 -8.47 -3.76 -16.17
C ASN A 77 -7.08 -3.34 -15.65
N PRO A 78 -6.98 -2.25 -14.86
CA PRO A 78 -5.75 -1.94 -14.16
C PRO A 78 -5.52 -2.94 -13.02
N ALA A 79 -4.30 -3.02 -12.52
CA ALA A 79 -3.98 -3.91 -11.42
C ALA A 79 -3.03 -3.28 -10.41
N ILE A 80 -3.08 -3.80 -9.19
CA ILE A 80 -2.07 -3.57 -8.15
C ILE A 80 -1.06 -4.71 -8.24
N CYS A 81 0.21 -4.37 -8.34
CA CYS A 81 1.31 -5.34 -8.33
C CYS A 81 1.81 -5.57 -6.91
N PHE A 82 2.12 -6.83 -6.60
CA PHE A 82 2.75 -7.25 -5.36
C PHE A 82 3.89 -8.21 -5.67
N THR A 83 4.83 -8.35 -4.74
CA THR A 83 5.82 -9.43 -4.77
C THR A 83 5.57 -10.43 -3.66
N GLU A 84 5.75 -11.72 -3.95
CA GLU A 84 5.78 -12.80 -2.96
C GLU A 84 7.21 -13.11 -2.47
N MET A 85 8.19 -12.24 -2.77
CA MET A 85 9.54 -12.39 -2.24
C MET A 85 9.49 -12.48 -0.71
N PRO A 86 10.27 -13.39 -0.09
CA PRO A 86 10.54 -13.31 1.34
C PRO A 86 11.04 -11.90 1.70
N ILE A 87 10.59 -11.36 2.84
CA ILE A 87 10.89 -9.98 3.25
C ILE A 87 12.39 -9.67 3.15
N ALA A 88 13.27 -10.59 3.56
CA ALA A 88 14.71 -10.37 3.45
C ALA A 88 15.21 -10.24 1.99
N ALA A 89 14.72 -11.07 1.09
CA ALA A 89 15.05 -10.98 -0.34
C ALA A 89 14.51 -9.68 -0.95
N PHE A 90 13.29 -9.28 -0.57
CA PHE A 90 12.71 -7.99 -0.95
C PHE A 90 13.61 -6.83 -0.49
N LEU A 91 14.01 -6.80 0.78
CA LEU A 91 14.84 -5.73 1.34
C LEU A 91 16.22 -5.64 0.69
N GLN A 92 16.85 -6.79 0.42
CA GLN A 92 18.12 -6.82 -0.31
C GLN A 92 17.95 -6.23 -1.71
N ALA A 93 16.95 -6.69 -2.46
CA ALA A 93 16.68 -6.23 -3.81
C ALA A 93 16.30 -4.74 -3.84
N SER A 94 15.41 -4.30 -2.95
CA SER A 94 14.95 -2.92 -2.89
C SER A 94 16.07 -1.95 -2.54
N ASN A 95 16.96 -2.30 -1.61
CA ASN A 95 18.06 -1.40 -1.24
C ASN A 95 19.04 -1.18 -2.40
N ILE A 96 19.39 -2.25 -3.13
CA ILE A 96 20.29 -2.16 -4.29
C ILE A 96 19.62 -1.33 -5.40
N ARG A 97 18.39 -1.69 -5.77
CA ARG A 97 17.65 -1.05 -6.87
C ARG A 97 17.33 0.41 -6.58
N TRP A 98 16.95 0.74 -5.35
CA TRP A 98 16.67 2.12 -4.97
C TRP A 98 17.92 3.00 -5.03
N GLN A 99 19.07 2.50 -4.58
CA GLN A 99 20.35 3.21 -4.69
C GLN A 99 20.77 3.45 -6.15
N GLN A 100 20.33 2.59 -7.06
CA GLN A 100 20.52 2.73 -8.51
C GLN A 100 19.49 3.65 -9.18
N GLY A 101 18.56 4.23 -8.41
CA GLY A 101 17.49 5.09 -8.93
C GLY A 101 16.37 4.31 -9.64
N GLU A 102 16.29 2.99 -9.44
CA GLU A 102 15.19 2.21 -9.98
C GLU A 102 13.89 2.40 -9.18
N ALA A 103 12.78 2.05 -9.83
CA ALA A 103 11.42 2.20 -9.31
C ALA A 103 11.04 1.18 -8.22
N MET A 104 11.92 0.92 -7.25
CA MET A 104 11.69 -0.02 -6.14
C MET A 104 12.38 0.48 -4.87
N SER A 105 11.61 1.00 -3.91
CA SER A 105 12.13 1.44 -2.60
C SER A 105 11.87 0.39 -1.49
N PRO A 106 12.53 0.48 -0.32
CA PRO A 106 12.26 -0.40 0.82
C PRO A 106 10.98 -0.02 1.60
N PHE A 107 10.21 0.98 1.17
CA PHE A 107 8.96 1.37 1.80
C PHE A 107 7.81 0.55 1.24
N ALA A 108 7.06 -0.15 2.09
CA ALA A 108 6.04 -1.08 1.60
C ALA A 108 4.88 -1.30 2.57
N LEU A 109 3.75 -1.72 2.00
CA LEU A 109 2.67 -2.39 2.70
C LEU A 109 2.80 -3.90 2.53
N VAL A 110 2.52 -4.63 3.60
CA VAL A 110 2.61 -6.09 3.67
C VAL A 110 1.22 -6.63 3.93
N PHE A 111 0.80 -7.61 3.13
CA PHE A 111 -0.57 -8.14 3.15
C PHE A 111 -0.54 -9.63 3.41
N PRO A 112 -1.41 -10.19 4.26
CA PRO A 112 -1.60 -11.63 4.32
C PRO A 112 -2.00 -12.15 2.93
N LYS A 113 -1.24 -13.13 2.42
CA LYS A 113 -1.44 -13.65 1.06
C LYS A 113 -2.85 -14.24 0.88
N GLU A 114 -3.34 -14.95 1.90
CA GLU A 114 -4.67 -15.55 1.88
C GLU A 114 -5.78 -14.51 1.76
N GLU A 115 -5.64 -13.37 2.44
CA GLU A 115 -6.60 -12.27 2.37
C GLU A 115 -6.66 -11.68 0.96
N LEU A 116 -5.51 -11.37 0.35
CA LEU A 116 -5.50 -10.86 -1.03
C LEU A 116 -5.97 -11.91 -2.05
N PHE A 117 -5.70 -13.19 -1.83
CA PHE A 117 -6.20 -14.25 -2.70
C PHE A 117 -7.74 -14.31 -2.68
N LYS A 118 -8.38 -14.17 -1.51
CA LYS A 118 -9.85 -14.09 -1.40
C LYS A 118 -10.43 -12.91 -2.18
N LEU A 119 -9.70 -11.80 -2.27
CA LEU A 119 -10.09 -10.60 -3.02
C LEU A 119 -9.86 -10.71 -4.54
N GLY A 120 -9.30 -11.82 -5.02
CA GLY A 120 -9.05 -12.05 -6.44
C GLY A 120 -7.61 -11.80 -6.88
N ALA A 121 -6.67 -11.52 -5.96
CA ALA A 121 -5.26 -11.43 -6.33
C ALA A 121 -4.75 -12.81 -6.77
N ARG A 122 -3.95 -12.85 -7.84
CA ARG A 122 -3.41 -14.08 -8.41
C ARG A 122 -1.92 -13.92 -8.75
N PRO A 123 -1.13 -15.00 -8.70
CA PRO A 123 0.23 -14.98 -9.23
C PRO A 123 0.20 -14.70 -10.74
N VAL A 124 1.23 -13.98 -11.20
CA VAL A 124 1.43 -13.71 -12.62
C VAL A 124 1.75 -15.00 -13.39
N ILE A 125 1.55 -14.94 -14.70
CA ILE A 125 1.94 -15.99 -15.64
C ILE A 125 3.06 -15.45 -16.50
N SER A 126 4.22 -16.10 -16.43
CA SER A 126 5.41 -15.74 -17.19
C SER A 126 5.63 -16.73 -18.33
N GLY A 127 5.69 -16.19 -19.55
CA GLY A 127 5.98 -16.98 -20.75
C GLY A 127 4.81 -17.86 -21.21
N ILE A 128 4.98 -18.41 -22.41
CA ILE A 128 4.06 -19.35 -23.05
C ILE A 128 4.88 -20.36 -23.88
N SER A 129 4.27 -21.49 -24.24
CA SER A 129 4.93 -22.48 -25.08
C SER A 129 5.33 -21.88 -26.44
N LYS A 130 6.43 -22.39 -27.02
CA LYS A 130 7.01 -21.90 -28.29
C LYS A 130 6.00 -21.85 -29.45
N GLU A 131 5.05 -22.77 -29.46
CA GLU A 131 4.00 -22.84 -30.48
C GLU A 131 3.04 -21.65 -30.39
N LEU A 132 2.72 -21.20 -29.17
CA LEU A 132 1.87 -20.05 -28.91
C LEU A 132 2.65 -18.73 -28.98
N SER A 133 3.97 -18.72 -28.70
CA SER A 133 4.78 -17.50 -28.70
C SER A 133 4.77 -16.77 -30.03
N ASN A 134 4.75 -17.51 -31.14
CA ASN A 134 4.70 -16.93 -32.48
C ASN A 134 3.37 -16.22 -32.79
N LYS A 135 2.30 -16.55 -32.05
CA LYS A 135 0.97 -15.93 -32.18
C LYS A 135 0.77 -14.78 -31.19
N LEU A 136 1.65 -14.61 -30.21
CA LEU A 136 1.50 -13.63 -29.15
C LEU A 136 2.00 -12.25 -29.60
N CYS A 137 1.19 -11.57 -30.39
CA CYS A 137 1.39 -10.16 -30.73
C CYS A 137 0.42 -9.30 -29.94
N SER A 138 0.92 -8.49 -29.02
CA SER A 138 0.08 -7.54 -28.30
C SER A 138 -0.41 -6.43 -29.23
N TYR A 139 -1.65 -5.99 -29.05
CA TYR A 139 -2.23 -4.86 -29.79
C TYR A 139 -2.78 -3.82 -28.81
N VAL A 140 -3.15 -2.65 -29.34
CA VAL A 140 -3.83 -1.60 -28.57
C VAL A 140 -5.28 -1.55 -29.02
N ASP A 141 -6.22 -1.66 -28.09
CA ASP A 141 -7.64 -1.56 -28.41
C ASP A 141 -8.10 -0.09 -28.55
N LYS A 142 -9.39 0.11 -28.85
CA LYS A 142 -9.99 1.45 -29.00
C LYS A 142 -9.96 2.30 -27.72
N HIS A 143 -9.70 1.70 -26.56
CA HIS A 143 -9.61 2.35 -25.26
C HIS A 143 -8.16 2.56 -24.81
N GLY A 144 -7.18 2.28 -25.68
CA GLY A 144 -5.77 2.37 -25.33
C GLY A 144 -5.25 1.23 -24.45
N ASN A 145 -6.05 0.18 -24.20
CA ASN A 145 -5.60 -0.98 -23.44
C ASN A 145 -4.58 -1.78 -24.26
N ARG A 146 -3.50 -2.21 -23.61
CA ARG A 146 -2.57 -3.16 -24.21
C ARG A 146 -3.14 -4.57 -24.07
N MET A 147 -3.60 -5.15 -25.17
CA MET A 147 -4.31 -6.42 -25.19
C MET A 147 -3.45 -7.54 -25.75
N LEU A 148 -3.77 -8.77 -25.37
CA LEU A 148 -3.28 -10.01 -25.97
C LEU A 148 -4.41 -10.67 -26.79
N PRO A 149 -4.08 -11.53 -27.77
CA PRO A 149 -5.07 -12.31 -28.50
C PRO A 149 -5.95 -13.15 -27.55
N THR A 150 -7.27 -13.05 -27.73
CA THR A 150 -8.26 -13.66 -26.82
C THR A 150 -8.37 -15.18 -26.96
N ASP A 151 -7.89 -15.73 -28.06
CA ASP A 151 -7.70 -17.17 -28.30
C ASP A 151 -6.51 -17.75 -27.52
N ILE A 152 -5.61 -16.91 -27.02
CA ILE A 152 -4.48 -17.31 -26.16
C ILE A 152 -4.77 -17.01 -24.68
N TYR A 153 -5.20 -15.79 -24.37
CA TYR A 153 -5.53 -15.36 -23.01
C TYR A 153 -6.89 -14.67 -22.97
N HIS A 154 -7.81 -15.23 -22.17
CA HIS A 154 -9.08 -14.59 -21.89
C HIS A 154 -8.86 -13.17 -21.30
N PRO A 155 -9.59 -12.13 -21.74
CA PRO A 155 -9.39 -10.75 -21.28
C PRO A 155 -9.33 -10.57 -19.77
N ALA A 156 -10.14 -11.35 -19.03
CA ALA A 156 -10.18 -11.32 -17.57
C ALA A 156 -8.87 -11.78 -16.91
N GLU A 157 -8.01 -12.53 -17.61
CA GLU A 157 -6.76 -13.09 -17.08
C GLU A 157 -5.51 -12.37 -17.61
N GLN A 158 -5.66 -11.52 -18.63
CA GLN A 158 -4.50 -10.87 -19.29
C GLN A 158 -3.68 -10.01 -18.34
N PHE A 159 -4.29 -9.45 -17.29
CA PHE A 159 -3.59 -8.69 -16.26
C PHE A 159 -2.47 -9.49 -15.60
N ARG A 160 -2.55 -10.83 -15.58
CA ARG A 160 -1.54 -11.70 -15.00
C ARG A 160 -0.33 -11.91 -15.90
N TYR A 161 -0.40 -11.60 -17.19
CA TYR A 161 0.69 -11.89 -18.10
C TYR A 161 1.90 -10.97 -17.88
N VAL A 162 3.08 -11.58 -17.82
CA VAL A 162 4.38 -10.90 -17.77
C VAL A 162 5.28 -11.46 -18.87
N THR A 163 5.91 -10.57 -19.63
CA THR A 163 6.80 -10.96 -20.73
C THR A 163 8.01 -11.72 -20.18
N PHE A 164 8.28 -12.91 -20.72
CA PHE A 164 9.43 -13.72 -20.37
C PHE A 164 10.14 -14.18 -21.64
N SER A 165 11.45 -13.97 -21.74
CA SER A 165 12.24 -14.26 -22.92
C SER A 165 13.72 -14.45 -22.55
N LEU A 166 14.20 -15.69 -22.60
CA LEU A 166 15.61 -16.04 -22.42
C LEU A 166 16.25 -16.39 -23.77
N GLY A 167 17.49 -15.94 -24.00
CA GLY A 167 18.29 -16.29 -25.19
C GLY A 167 18.01 -15.44 -26.44
N ASN A 168 17.12 -14.45 -26.35
CA ASN A 168 16.93 -13.44 -27.41
C ASN A 168 17.88 -12.25 -27.21
N GLN A 169 17.88 -11.28 -28.13
CA GLN A 169 18.72 -10.06 -28.06
C GLN A 169 18.55 -9.28 -26.74
N GLN A 170 17.41 -9.42 -26.07
CA GLN A 170 17.18 -8.94 -24.70
C GLN A 170 16.75 -10.13 -23.83
N ASN A 171 17.55 -10.45 -22.82
CA ASN A 171 17.17 -11.39 -21.76
C ASN A 171 16.22 -10.68 -20.80
N ILE A 172 14.96 -11.10 -20.82
CA ILE A 172 13.89 -10.57 -19.96
C ILE A 172 13.42 -11.71 -19.07
N ASP A 173 13.77 -11.62 -17.79
CA ASP A 173 13.37 -12.57 -16.76
C ASP A 173 12.83 -11.82 -15.55
N TRP A 174 11.53 -11.95 -15.30
CA TRP A 174 10.84 -11.40 -14.12
C TRP A 174 10.41 -12.49 -13.12
N THR A 175 10.80 -13.75 -13.36
CA THR A 175 10.35 -14.88 -12.52
C THR A 175 10.86 -14.76 -11.08
N HIS A 176 12.01 -14.12 -10.89
CA HIS A 176 12.60 -13.84 -9.59
C HIS A 176 11.77 -12.85 -8.75
N GLU A 177 10.96 -11.98 -9.38
CA GLU A 177 10.11 -11.03 -8.64
C GLU A 177 8.89 -11.71 -7.99
N ARG A 178 8.56 -12.94 -8.41
CA ARG A 178 7.41 -13.72 -7.91
C ARG A 178 6.16 -12.85 -7.80
N GLU A 179 5.85 -12.17 -8.90
CA GLU A 179 4.83 -11.12 -8.93
C GLU A 179 3.42 -11.70 -8.74
N TRP A 180 2.59 -10.97 -8.01
CA TRP A 180 1.15 -11.18 -7.91
C TRP A 180 0.44 -9.91 -8.35
N ARG A 181 -0.76 -10.06 -8.90
CA ARG A 181 -1.58 -8.92 -9.28
C ARG A 181 -2.99 -9.06 -8.77
N TRP A 182 -3.54 -7.95 -8.29
CA TRP A 182 -4.97 -7.80 -8.00
C TRP A 182 -5.60 -6.90 -9.06
N PRO A 183 -6.54 -7.40 -9.88
CA PRO A 183 -7.21 -6.59 -10.89
C PRO A 183 -8.32 -5.75 -10.24
N TYR A 184 -8.43 -4.48 -10.64
CA TYR A 184 -9.64 -3.71 -10.37
C TYR A 184 -10.65 -3.97 -11.47
N HIS A 185 -11.69 -4.76 -11.17
CA HIS A 185 -12.79 -4.96 -12.08
C HIS A 185 -13.71 -3.74 -12.03
N GLN A 186 -13.69 -2.90 -13.06
CA GLN A 186 -14.67 -1.82 -13.17
C GLN A 186 -16.09 -2.40 -13.20
N ASN A 187 -16.98 -1.87 -12.37
CA ASN A 187 -18.41 -2.04 -12.62
C ASN A 187 -18.71 -1.41 -13.99
N GLN A 188 -19.42 -2.13 -14.87
CA GLN A 188 -19.65 -1.76 -16.27
C GLN A 188 -20.24 -0.36 -16.50
N ASN A 189 -20.77 0.28 -15.44
CA ASN A 189 -21.40 1.61 -15.46
C ASN A 189 -20.43 2.77 -15.18
N LEU A 190 -19.20 2.50 -14.74
CA LEU A 190 -18.16 3.50 -14.53
C LEU A 190 -17.09 3.30 -15.60
N GLN A 191 -17.41 3.67 -16.84
CA GLN A 191 -16.36 3.98 -17.82
C GLN A 191 -15.69 5.28 -17.36
N VAL A 192 -14.81 5.17 -16.37
CA VAL A 192 -13.83 6.21 -16.16
C VAL A 192 -13.02 6.22 -17.44
N ASP A 193 -13.16 7.27 -18.23
CA ASP A 193 -12.23 7.59 -19.30
C ASP A 193 -10.86 7.79 -18.64
N THR A 194 -10.17 6.68 -18.39
CA THR A 194 -8.87 6.60 -17.71
C THR A 194 -7.75 7.28 -18.51
N TYR A 195 -8.10 7.92 -19.62
CA TYR A 195 -7.25 8.74 -20.46
C TYR A 195 -7.50 10.24 -20.38
N ASN A 196 -8.61 10.69 -19.77
CA ASN A 196 -8.70 12.09 -19.37
C ASN A 196 -8.05 12.24 -17.98
N PHE A 197 -6.73 12.08 -17.94
CA PHE A 197 -5.87 12.54 -16.84
C PHE A 197 -6.11 14.02 -16.49
N ASN A 198 -6.80 14.74 -17.37
CA ASN A 198 -7.04 16.17 -17.27
C ASN A 198 -7.91 16.56 -16.07
N TYR A 199 -8.61 15.64 -15.39
CA TYR A 199 -9.28 15.98 -14.13
C TYR A 199 -9.54 14.75 -13.25
N ILE A 200 -8.64 14.48 -12.30
CA ILE A 200 -8.91 13.58 -11.17
C ILE A 200 -9.01 14.48 -9.95
N GLU A 201 -10.20 14.62 -9.40
CA GLU A 201 -10.43 15.53 -8.29
C GLU A 201 -9.90 14.93 -6.99
N ASN A 202 -10.28 13.68 -6.66
CA ASN A 202 -10.00 13.07 -5.37
C ASN A 202 -9.17 11.79 -5.47
N TRP A 203 -8.41 11.49 -4.41
CA TRP A 203 -7.70 10.20 -4.23
C TRP A 203 -8.61 8.98 -4.41
N SER A 204 -9.88 9.09 -4.01
CA SER A 204 -10.90 8.05 -4.14
C SER A 204 -11.40 7.83 -5.57
N ASP A 205 -11.13 8.74 -6.50
CA ASP A 205 -11.62 8.62 -7.87
C ASP A 205 -10.73 7.69 -8.70
N ILE A 206 -9.50 7.45 -8.24
CA ILE A 206 -8.59 6.50 -8.84
C ILE A 206 -9.01 5.07 -8.42
N PRO A 207 -9.16 4.14 -9.39
CA PRO A 207 -9.40 2.73 -9.12
C PRO A 207 -8.43 2.15 -8.09
N GLY A 208 -8.91 1.34 -7.17
CA GLY A 208 -8.04 0.82 -6.12
C GLY A 208 -8.69 -0.17 -5.18
N LEU A 209 -7.85 -0.71 -4.30
CA LEU A 209 -8.20 -1.62 -3.25
C LEU A 209 -8.34 -0.85 -1.93
N ASP A 210 -9.47 -1.03 -1.25
CA ASP A 210 -9.72 -0.43 0.06
C ASP A 210 -9.02 -1.25 1.16
N LEU A 211 -8.18 -0.58 1.93
CA LEU A 211 -7.29 -1.17 2.93
C LEU A 211 -7.99 -1.35 4.29
N TYR A 212 -8.93 -0.48 4.62
CA TYR A 212 -9.53 -0.41 5.96
C TYR A 212 -10.38 -1.62 6.34
N ASN A 213 -10.89 -2.34 5.34
CA ASN A 213 -11.66 -3.57 5.54
C ASN A 213 -10.78 -4.82 5.64
N LEU A 214 -9.46 -4.68 5.52
CA LEU A 214 -8.52 -5.78 5.63
C LEU A 214 -8.03 -5.93 7.08
N SER A 215 -7.41 -7.07 7.35
CA SER A 215 -6.84 -7.37 8.66
C SER A 215 -5.40 -7.83 8.52
N GLN A 216 -4.64 -7.65 9.61
CA GLN A 216 -3.26 -8.14 9.74
C GLN A 216 -2.29 -7.60 8.69
N LEU A 217 -2.51 -6.37 8.25
CA LEU A 217 -1.58 -5.66 7.39
C LEU A 217 -0.29 -5.31 8.16
N GLY A 218 0.82 -5.20 7.45
CA GLY A 218 2.10 -4.73 7.97
C GLY A 218 2.60 -3.52 7.20
N VAL A 219 3.51 -2.78 7.81
CA VAL A 219 4.18 -1.63 7.18
C VAL A 219 5.69 -1.80 7.29
N ILE A 220 6.43 -1.57 6.20
CA ILE A 220 7.90 -1.56 6.18
C ILE A 220 8.38 -0.12 6.01
N VAL A 221 9.25 0.31 6.93
CA VAL A 221 9.91 1.62 6.93
C VAL A 221 11.39 1.48 7.27
N LYS A 222 12.16 2.52 7.00
CA LYS A 222 13.61 2.47 7.21
C LYS A 222 14.02 2.76 8.64
N THR A 223 13.57 3.89 9.18
CA THR A 223 14.05 4.42 10.47
C THR A 223 12.99 4.37 11.58
N GLU A 224 13.42 4.48 12.83
CA GLU A 224 12.50 4.62 13.96
C GLU A 224 11.66 5.90 13.89
N GLU A 225 12.21 6.99 13.38
CA GLU A 225 11.47 8.24 13.20
C GLU A 225 10.31 8.07 12.23
N GLN A 226 10.53 7.34 11.13
CA GLN A 226 9.49 7.00 10.18
C GLN A 226 8.46 6.07 10.81
N ALA A 227 8.90 5.07 11.59
CA ALA A 227 7.98 4.19 12.31
C ALA A 227 7.10 4.96 13.29
N LYS A 228 7.63 5.96 14.02
CA LYS A 228 6.83 6.84 14.89
C LYS A 228 5.75 7.59 14.11
N LYS A 229 6.07 8.11 12.91
CA LYS A 229 5.08 8.78 12.04
C LYS A 229 4.00 7.81 11.57
N ILE A 230 4.36 6.58 11.20
CA ILE A 230 3.39 5.53 10.84
C ILE A 230 2.52 5.17 12.05
N SER A 231 3.11 4.93 13.23
CA SER A 231 2.34 4.63 14.44
C SER A 231 1.33 5.73 14.75
N HIS A 232 1.73 7.00 14.64
CA HIS A 232 0.82 8.12 14.84
C HIS A 232 -0.34 8.11 13.83
N ASP A 233 -0.06 7.89 12.55
CA ASP A 233 -1.10 7.80 11.51
C ASP A 233 -2.07 6.65 11.81
N LEU A 234 -1.56 5.46 12.18
CA LEU A 234 -2.38 4.29 12.49
C LEU A 234 -3.23 4.50 13.75
N LEU A 235 -2.66 5.03 14.83
CA LEU A 235 -3.40 5.35 16.05
C LEU A 235 -4.48 6.39 15.77
N SER A 236 -4.19 7.44 15.00
CA SER A 236 -5.19 8.44 14.60
C SER A 236 -6.36 7.82 13.82
N LEU A 237 -6.10 6.81 12.98
CA LEU A 237 -7.14 6.09 12.24
C LEU A 237 -7.98 5.17 13.14
N ILE A 238 -7.36 4.55 14.16
CA ILE A 238 -8.05 3.74 15.17
C ILE A 238 -8.92 4.63 16.04
N ASP A 239 -8.37 5.73 16.58
CA ASP A 239 -9.07 6.68 17.45
C ASP A 239 -10.26 7.32 16.74
N SER A 240 -10.11 7.61 15.44
CA SER A 240 -11.21 8.11 14.59
C SER A 240 -12.18 7.02 14.11
N LYS A 241 -12.03 5.77 14.58
CA LYS A 241 -12.87 4.61 14.24
C LYS A 241 -12.94 4.30 12.73
N LYS A 242 -11.94 4.73 11.96
CA LYS A 242 -11.84 4.46 10.52
C LYS A 242 -11.32 3.05 10.24
N ILE A 243 -10.49 2.52 11.14
CA ILE A 243 -9.96 1.16 11.08
C ILE A 243 -10.11 0.44 12.41
N SER A 244 -10.04 -0.88 12.35
CA SER A 244 -9.97 -1.75 13.52
C SER A 244 -8.54 -1.79 14.06
N GLU A 245 -8.40 -2.02 15.36
CA GLU A 245 -7.13 -2.35 16.02
C GLU A 245 -6.40 -3.54 15.38
N ASN A 246 -7.14 -4.44 14.72
CA ASN A 246 -6.58 -5.60 14.04
C ASN A 246 -6.28 -5.36 12.55
N THR A 247 -6.55 -4.16 12.02
CA THR A 247 -6.29 -3.84 10.61
C THR A 247 -4.79 -3.89 10.32
N PHE A 248 -3.94 -3.32 11.19
CA PHE A 248 -2.49 -3.40 11.10
C PHE A 248 -1.90 -4.12 12.31
N SER A 249 -1.00 -5.08 12.09
CA SER A 249 -0.40 -5.88 13.17
C SER A 249 1.02 -5.48 13.51
N PHE A 250 1.80 -4.96 12.56
CA PHE A 250 3.20 -4.62 12.82
C PHE A 250 3.77 -3.51 11.94
N ILE A 251 4.83 -2.87 12.43
CA ILE A 251 5.72 -1.99 11.66
C ILE A 251 7.13 -2.58 11.70
N LEU A 252 7.73 -2.89 10.55
CA LEU A 252 9.10 -3.38 10.44
C LEU A 252 10.06 -2.22 10.17
N ILE A 253 11.08 -2.06 11.03
CA ILE A 253 12.14 -1.05 10.88
C ILE A 253 13.37 -1.70 10.27
N THR A 254 13.71 -1.34 9.04
CA THR A 254 14.80 -2.02 8.32
C THR A 254 16.18 -1.69 8.86
N ASP A 255 16.42 -0.48 9.41
CA ASP A 255 17.72 -0.12 9.99
C ASP A 255 18.04 -0.90 11.27
N ASN A 256 17.02 -1.49 11.91
CA ASN A 256 17.18 -2.35 13.08
C ASN A 256 17.52 -3.80 12.72
N LEU A 257 17.44 -4.16 11.42
CA LEU A 257 17.89 -5.46 10.96
C LEU A 257 19.42 -5.49 10.99
N THR A 258 19.99 -6.51 11.62
CA THR A 258 21.42 -6.77 11.56
C THR A 258 21.91 -6.78 10.12
N LYS A 259 23.12 -6.24 9.86
CA LYS A 259 23.74 -6.20 8.52
C LYS A 259 23.46 -7.52 7.79
N THR A 260 22.82 -7.40 6.64
CA THR A 260 22.22 -8.47 5.82
C THR A 260 23.16 -9.63 5.50
N GLU A 261 24.47 -9.46 5.71
CA GLU A 261 25.52 -10.47 5.59
C GLU A 261 25.34 -11.69 6.52
N LYS A 262 24.62 -11.55 7.65
CA LYS A 262 24.30 -12.67 8.56
C LYS A 262 22.94 -13.33 8.30
N LEU A 263 22.18 -12.89 7.31
CA LEU A 263 20.84 -13.42 6.99
C LEU A 263 20.86 -14.69 6.11
N GLN A 264 21.89 -15.54 6.26
CA GLN A 264 22.03 -16.75 5.43
C GLN A 264 21.15 -17.92 5.93
N HIS A 265 20.69 -17.88 7.18
CA HIS A 265 19.87 -18.93 7.77
C HIS A 265 18.41 -18.51 8.02
N PRO A 266 17.40 -19.29 7.57
CA PRO A 266 15.98 -18.89 7.59
C PRO A 266 15.42 -18.55 8.98
N ILE A 267 15.86 -19.26 10.02
CA ILE A 267 15.43 -19.04 11.39
C ILE A 267 15.97 -17.71 11.91
N GLU A 268 17.22 -17.39 11.61
CA GLU A 268 17.87 -16.15 12.02
C GLU A 268 17.27 -14.95 11.29
N VAL A 269 16.92 -15.10 10.01
CA VAL A 269 16.19 -14.09 9.25
C VAL A 269 14.82 -13.83 9.86
N HIS A 270 14.06 -14.89 10.15
CA HIS A 270 12.73 -14.77 10.73
C HIS A 270 12.78 -14.14 12.13
N GLN A 271 13.75 -14.53 12.97
CA GLN A 271 13.97 -13.94 14.28
C GLN A 271 14.42 -12.48 14.19
N ALA A 272 15.34 -12.13 13.30
CA ALA A 272 15.78 -10.76 13.10
C ALA A 272 14.64 -9.86 12.63
N ILE A 273 13.83 -10.33 11.67
CA ILE A 273 12.60 -9.65 11.26
C ILE A 273 11.65 -9.52 12.44
N SER A 274 11.38 -10.61 13.17
CA SER A 274 10.48 -10.58 14.33
C SER A 274 10.92 -9.61 15.41
N ASN A 275 12.22 -9.49 15.66
CA ASN A 275 12.77 -8.57 16.65
C ASN A 275 12.73 -7.11 16.17
N ALA A 276 12.75 -6.86 14.87
CA ALA A 276 12.66 -5.54 14.27
C ALA A 276 11.20 -5.07 14.04
N MET A 277 10.21 -5.90 14.36
CA MET A 277 8.81 -5.55 14.31
C MET A 277 8.38 -4.80 15.58
N ILE A 278 7.75 -3.65 15.39
CA ILE A 278 6.91 -3.02 16.41
C ILE A 278 5.53 -3.68 16.34
N ASP A 279 5.16 -4.42 17.39
CA ASP A 279 3.77 -4.86 17.59
C ASP A 279 2.91 -3.66 18.00
N LEU A 280 1.87 -3.36 17.22
CA LEU A 280 0.97 -2.25 17.49
C LEU A 280 0.07 -2.49 18.71
N LYS A 281 -0.17 -3.76 19.08
CA LYS A 281 -0.98 -4.11 20.25
C LYS A 281 -0.45 -3.49 21.53
N ARG A 282 0.87 -3.29 21.64
CA ARG A 282 1.48 -2.67 22.82
C ARG A 282 1.01 -1.24 23.08
N PHE A 283 0.59 -0.51 22.05
CA PHE A 283 0.07 0.86 22.18
C PHE A 283 -1.41 0.89 22.57
N LEU A 284 -2.10 -0.25 22.42
CA LEU A 284 -3.51 -0.43 22.73
C LEU A 284 -3.73 -1.04 24.12
N LEU A 285 -2.67 -1.60 24.71
CA LEU A 285 -2.71 -2.12 26.08
C LEU A 285 -2.57 -0.97 27.08
N HIS A 286 -3.65 -0.63 27.76
CA HIS A 286 -3.63 0.33 28.87
C HIS A 286 -3.20 -0.36 30.16
N SER A 287 -2.30 0.26 30.91
CA SER A 287 -2.00 -0.17 32.28
C SER A 287 -3.17 0.19 33.22
N ASN A 288 -3.25 -0.49 34.37
CA ASN A 288 -4.22 -0.12 35.41
C ASN A 288 -4.04 1.34 35.90
N GLU A 289 -2.82 1.89 35.80
CA GLU A 289 -2.54 3.29 36.11
C GLU A 289 -3.13 4.23 35.06
N ASP A 290 -3.01 3.91 33.77
CA ASP A 290 -3.58 4.70 32.67
C ASP A 290 -5.11 4.78 32.78
N VAL A 291 -5.76 3.66 33.10
CA VAL A 291 -7.21 3.60 33.31
C VAL A 291 -7.63 4.49 34.49
N ASN A 292 -6.86 4.49 35.57
CA ASN A 292 -7.12 5.33 36.74
C ASN A 292 -6.93 6.81 36.43
N LEU A 293 -5.88 7.18 35.69
CA LEU A 293 -5.65 8.55 35.22
C LEU A 293 -6.78 9.04 34.30
N CYS A 294 -7.21 8.23 33.33
CA CYS A 294 -8.36 8.56 32.47
C CYS A 294 -9.64 8.75 33.29
N SER A 295 -9.88 7.93 34.31
CA SER A 295 -11.02 8.09 35.22
C SER A 295 -10.95 9.39 36.03
N GLN A 296 -9.77 9.73 36.55
CA GLN A 296 -9.55 10.98 37.28
C GLN A 296 -9.74 12.20 36.38
N PHE A 297 -9.18 12.17 35.16
CA PHE A 297 -9.35 13.22 34.16
C PHE A 297 -10.84 13.41 33.82
N SER A 298 -11.56 12.31 33.53
CA SER A 298 -12.99 12.37 33.21
C SER A 298 -13.80 12.97 34.37
N LYS A 299 -13.51 12.59 35.62
CA LYS A 299 -14.14 13.21 36.80
C LYS A 299 -13.85 14.70 36.91
N LEU A 300 -12.63 15.13 36.60
CA LEU A 300 -12.24 16.54 36.63
C LEU A 300 -12.99 17.34 35.55
N ILE A 301 -13.07 16.81 34.33
CA ILE A 301 -13.82 17.42 33.23
C ILE A 301 -15.30 17.52 33.59
N SER A 302 -15.93 16.43 34.04
CA SER A 302 -17.33 16.48 34.47
C SER A 302 -17.55 17.45 35.63
N TYR A 303 -16.60 17.58 36.56
CA TYR A 303 -16.68 18.59 37.61
C TYR A 303 -16.63 20.01 37.02
N ILE A 304 -15.71 20.28 36.09
CA ILE A 304 -15.60 21.59 35.44
C ILE A 304 -16.86 21.90 34.64
N GLU A 305 -17.37 20.97 33.84
CA GLU A 305 -18.58 21.14 33.02
C GLU A 305 -19.81 21.41 33.88
N ASN A 306 -19.97 20.72 35.01
CA ASN A 306 -21.10 20.93 35.93
C ASN A 306 -21.00 22.22 36.76
N ASN A 307 -19.79 22.78 36.89
CA ASN A 307 -19.54 24.01 37.66
C ASN A 307 -19.22 25.21 36.76
N ALA A 308 -19.15 25.01 35.45
CA ALA A 308 -19.08 26.10 34.49
C ALA A 308 -20.43 26.80 34.51
N GLY A 309 -20.45 28.08 34.92
CA GLY A 309 -21.65 28.89 34.81
C GLY A 309 -22.11 29.01 33.35
N ASP A 310 -23.36 29.44 33.14
CA ASP A 310 -23.87 29.68 31.79
C ASP A 310 -22.90 30.61 31.04
N PRO A 311 -22.60 30.33 29.75
CA PRO A 311 -21.78 31.21 28.95
C PRO A 311 -22.39 32.60 29.01
N ILE A 312 -21.59 33.59 29.45
CA ILE A 312 -22.04 34.97 29.59
C ILE A 312 -22.48 35.43 28.20
N GLY A 313 -23.79 35.56 28.02
CA GLY A 313 -24.39 35.98 26.78
C GLY A 313 -24.02 37.43 26.50
N ASP A 314 -23.05 37.62 25.63
CA ASP A 314 -22.94 38.83 24.83
C ASP A 314 -22.88 38.42 23.36
N ASN A 315 -23.70 39.11 22.55
CA ASN A 315 -23.79 38.99 21.10
C ASN A 315 -22.45 39.36 20.42
N MET A 316 -21.42 38.55 20.57
CA MET A 316 -20.30 38.51 19.64
C MET A 316 -20.59 37.42 18.62
N VAL A 317 -20.85 37.84 17.39
CA VAL A 317 -20.65 37.00 16.20
C VAL A 317 -19.18 36.60 16.19
N VAL A 318 -18.87 35.48 16.85
CA VAL A 318 -17.58 34.81 16.71
C VAL A 318 -17.69 34.00 15.41
N ALA A 319 -16.98 34.48 14.39
CA ALA A 319 -16.75 33.74 13.16
C ALA A 319 -16.30 32.31 13.52
N GLY A 320 -16.98 31.32 12.93
CA GLY A 320 -16.91 29.92 13.31
C GLY A 320 -15.47 29.38 13.35
N TYR A 321 -15.00 29.13 14.57
CA TYR A 321 -14.08 28.02 14.83
C TYR A 321 -14.91 26.94 15.51
N GLY A 322 -15.20 25.88 14.76
CA GLY A 322 -15.96 24.73 15.25
C GLY A 322 -15.26 24.13 16.46
N TYR A 323 -15.89 24.28 17.63
CA TYR A 323 -15.50 23.57 18.83
C TYR A 323 -15.59 22.07 18.53
N MET A 324 -14.43 21.41 18.57
CA MET A 324 -14.31 19.97 18.56
C MET A 324 -14.83 19.49 19.92
N ILE A 325 -16.13 19.23 20.01
CA ILE A 325 -16.73 18.50 21.12
C ILE A 325 -16.19 17.08 21.01
N ILE A 326 -15.19 16.76 21.81
CA ILE A 326 -14.80 15.39 22.08
C ILE A 326 -15.98 14.79 22.84
N GLN A 327 -16.86 14.08 22.11
CA GLN A 327 -17.93 13.34 22.76
C GLN A 327 -17.29 12.26 23.66
N PRO A 328 -17.73 12.12 24.92
CA PRO A 328 -17.29 11.04 25.77
C PRO A 328 -17.72 9.70 25.17
N PHE A 329 -16.79 8.75 25.18
CA PHE A 329 -16.98 7.38 24.73
C PHE A 329 -18.16 6.74 25.48
N ASN A 330 -19.18 6.30 24.73
CA ASN A 330 -20.13 5.26 25.13
C ASN A 330 -19.86 4.00 24.32
#